data_AF-A0A2E8R2S2-F1
#
_entry.id   AF-A0A2E8R2S2-F1
#
_cell.length_a   1.000
_cell.length_b   1.000
_cell.length_c   1.000
_cell.angle_alpha   90.00
_cell.angle_beta   90.00
_cell.angle_gamma   90.00
#
_symmetry.space_group_name_H-M   'P 1'
#
loop_
_entity.id
_entity.type
_entity.pdbx_description
1 polymer ?
#
loop_
_entity_poly.entity_id
_entity_poly.type
_entity_poly.pdbx_seq_one_letter_code
_entity_poly.pdbx_strand_id
1 'polypeptide(L)'
;MGAGLRQALGFAAEHVVDQFGAVDGFNLDSIIHIPLPRSLERVREALKVVRMAGLLDDLGLCLNRAAELATPRARRIVLSAIEEMTLDDMRGILSGPDDAATRYFEGKTSAELTAAMRPIVEDALSEAGAVQIYDRAMGEYDAILFMHDVKADLTAHVLGLGLKGIFHYIAVEEAAIRDEPITRTTDLLRRVFG
;
A
#
# COMPACT_ATOMS: atom_id res chain seq x y z
N MET A 1 -6.03 -28.90 1.53
CA MET A 1 -5.23 -27.97 2.35
C MET A 1 -4.85 -26.72 1.56
N GLY A 2 -4.13 -26.80 0.41
CA GLY A 2 -3.79 -25.61 -0.38
C GLY A 2 -4.99 -24.76 -0.85
N ALA A 3 -6.11 -25.38 -1.23
CA ALA A 3 -7.33 -24.65 -1.59
C ALA A 3 -7.90 -23.78 -0.45
N GLY A 4 -7.75 -24.22 0.81
CA GLY A 4 -8.23 -23.48 1.97
C GLY A 4 -7.38 -22.25 2.29
N LEU A 5 -6.04 -22.37 2.19
CA LEU A 5 -5.13 -21.23 2.36
C LEU A 5 -5.34 -20.17 1.27
N ARG A 6 -5.43 -20.60 0.00
CA ARG A 6 -5.68 -19.67 -1.11
C ARG A 6 -6.99 -18.91 -0.93
N GLN A 7 -8.04 -19.61 -0.51
CA GLN A 7 -9.33 -19.00 -0.24
C GLN A 7 -9.26 -18.02 0.95
N ALA A 8 -8.58 -18.40 2.04
CA ALA A 8 -8.35 -17.51 3.19
C ALA A 8 -7.60 -16.24 2.80
N LEU A 9 -6.51 -16.36 2.03
CA LEU A 9 -5.73 -15.24 1.52
C LEU A 9 -6.54 -14.36 0.56
N GLY A 10 -7.39 -14.96 -0.28
CA GLY A 10 -8.32 -14.21 -1.14
C GLY A 10 -9.29 -13.34 -0.35
N PHE A 11 -9.93 -13.91 0.68
CA PHE A 11 -10.83 -13.15 1.56
C PHE A 11 -10.09 -12.07 2.37
N ALA A 12 -8.90 -12.39 2.89
CA ALA A 12 -8.05 -11.41 3.56
C ALA A 12 -7.72 -10.24 2.62
N ALA A 13 -7.32 -10.52 1.39
CA ALA A 13 -7.02 -9.49 0.39
C ALA A 13 -8.25 -8.65 0.03
N GLU A 14 -9.43 -9.25 -0.12
CA GLU A 14 -10.67 -8.50 -0.37
C GLU A 14 -10.99 -7.54 0.79
N HIS A 15 -10.92 -8.03 2.03
CA HIS A 15 -11.20 -7.23 3.22
C HIS A 15 -10.21 -6.07 3.37
N VAL A 16 -8.92 -6.34 3.19
CA VAL A 16 -7.84 -5.35 3.23
C VAL A 16 -8.01 -4.29 2.14
N VAL A 17 -8.35 -4.69 0.92
CA VAL A 17 -8.59 -3.75 -0.19
C VAL A 17 -9.82 -2.89 0.07
N ASP A 18 -10.89 -3.44 0.65
CA ASP A 18 -12.09 -2.68 1.02
C ASP A 18 -11.78 -1.64 2.11
N GLN A 19 -11.05 -2.06 3.15
CA GLN A 19 -10.67 -1.19 4.26
C GLN A 19 -9.77 -0.05 3.80
N PHE A 20 -8.75 -0.34 3.00
CA PHE A 20 -7.75 0.66 2.62
C PHE A 20 -8.14 1.49 1.40
N GLY A 21 -9.11 1.04 0.61
CA GLY A 21 -9.72 1.85 -0.44
C GLY A 21 -10.71 2.90 0.10
N ALA A 22 -11.05 2.84 1.38
CA ALA A 22 -11.93 3.82 2.02
C ALA A 22 -11.19 5.14 2.28
N VAL A 23 -11.97 6.21 2.38
CA VAL A 23 -11.49 7.52 2.86
C VAL A 23 -10.85 7.32 4.23
N ASP A 24 -9.61 7.76 4.36
CA ASP A 24 -8.77 7.68 5.56
C ASP A 24 -8.28 6.27 5.92
N GLY A 25 -8.49 5.30 5.02
CA GLY A 25 -8.00 3.93 5.16
C GLY A 25 -6.48 3.84 5.23
N PHE A 26 -5.75 4.70 4.50
CA PHE A 26 -4.31 4.86 4.67
C PHE A 26 -3.96 5.99 5.62
N ASN A 27 -4.61 7.14 5.47
CA ASN A 27 -4.17 8.37 6.13
C ASN A 27 -4.22 8.29 7.67
N LEU A 28 -5.21 7.59 8.24
CA LEU A 28 -5.36 7.46 9.69
C LEU A 28 -4.82 6.14 10.26
N ASP A 29 -4.34 5.23 9.41
CA ASP A 29 -3.79 3.95 9.87
C ASP A 29 -2.32 4.10 10.30
N SER A 30 -2.02 3.79 11.56
CA SER A 30 -0.67 3.98 12.12
C SER A 30 0.42 3.08 11.54
N ILE A 31 0.05 2.02 10.83
CA ILE A 31 0.97 1.02 10.27
C ILE A 31 1.25 1.31 8.80
N ILE A 32 0.22 1.67 8.03
CA ILE A 32 0.34 1.84 6.57
C ILE A 32 0.31 3.29 6.11
N HIS A 33 0.10 4.26 7.01
CA HIS A 33 0.23 5.68 6.68
C HIS A 33 1.53 5.92 5.90
N ILE A 34 1.41 6.59 4.76
CA ILE A 34 2.52 6.88 3.86
C ILE A 34 3.11 8.23 4.28
N PRO A 35 4.26 8.26 4.97
CA PRO A 35 4.93 9.51 5.28
C PRO A 35 5.52 10.11 4.00
N LEU A 36 5.87 11.40 4.05
CA LEU A 36 6.68 12.00 3.00
C LEU A 36 8.03 11.28 2.85
N PRO A 37 8.58 11.21 1.62
CA PRO A 37 9.94 10.75 1.41
C PRO A 37 10.94 11.56 2.23
N ARG A 38 11.91 10.88 2.86
CA ARG A 38 12.97 11.54 3.66
C ARG A 38 13.77 12.58 2.86
N SER A 39 13.86 12.41 1.54
CA SER A 39 14.51 13.39 0.67
C SER A 39 13.85 14.78 0.75
N LEU A 40 12.55 14.85 1.06
CA LEU A 40 11.79 16.09 1.19
C LEU A 40 11.89 16.75 2.57
N GLU A 41 12.57 16.13 3.55
CA GLU A 41 12.77 16.75 4.87
C GLU A 41 13.51 18.09 4.74
N ARG A 42 14.52 18.17 3.86
CA ARG A 42 15.25 19.41 3.60
C ARG A 42 14.36 20.47 2.96
N VAL A 43 13.52 20.06 2.01
CA VAL A 43 12.54 20.94 1.35
C VAL A 43 11.59 21.53 2.39
N ARG A 44 11.09 20.70 3.31
CA ARG A 44 10.24 21.14 4.42
C ARG A 44 10.92 22.19 5.28
N GLU A 45 12.17 21.96 5.72
CA GLU A 45 12.89 22.93 6.56
C GLU A 45 13.14 24.26 5.85
N ALA A 46 13.44 24.24 4.55
CA ALA A 46 13.58 25.44 3.74
C ALA A 46 12.25 26.21 3.61
N LEU A 47 11.15 25.51 3.29
CA LEU A 47 9.83 26.12 3.14
C LEU A 47 9.26 26.65 4.47
N LYS A 48 9.72 26.16 5.63
CA LYS A 48 9.35 26.73 6.94
C LYS A 48 9.80 28.19 7.06
N VAL A 49 10.97 28.54 6.54
CA VAL A 49 11.52 29.91 6.65
C VAL A 49 10.60 30.93 5.96
N VAL A 50 9.98 30.54 4.86
CA VAL A 50 9.03 31.35 4.09
C VAL A 50 7.56 31.10 4.46
N ARG A 51 7.30 30.34 5.53
CA ARG A 51 5.95 29.97 6.03
C ARG A 51 5.10 29.20 5.02
N MET A 52 5.73 28.40 4.16
CA MET A 52 5.07 27.57 3.13
C MET A 52 5.21 26.07 3.38
N ALA A 53 5.68 25.67 4.57
CA ALA A 53 5.83 24.26 4.94
C ALA A 53 4.52 23.45 4.85
N GLY A 54 3.35 24.11 4.97
CA GLY A 54 2.04 23.47 4.83
C GLY A 54 1.81 22.81 3.46
N LEU A 55 2.51 23.23 2.41
CA LEU A 55 2.48 22.53 1.12
C LEU A 55 2.94 21.07 1.24
N LEU A 56 3.88 20.78 2.14
CA LEU A 56 4.36 19.43 2.34
C LEU A 56 3.39 18.61 3.21
N ASP A 57 2.67 19.24 4.13
CA ASP A 57 1.61 18.58 4.88
C ASP A 57 0.46 18.18 3.94
N ASP A 58 0.05 19.09 3.04
CA ASP A 58 -0.94 18.83 1.99
C ASP A 58 -0.46 17.72 1.04
N LEU A 59 0.83 17.74 0.65
CA LEU A 59 1.42 16.69 -0.16
C LEU A 59 1.32 15.33 0.54
N GLY A 60 1.64 15.27 1.83
CA GLY A 60 1.55 14.04 2.63
C GLY A 60 0.14 13.47 2.64
N LEU A 61 -0.88 14.32 2.78
CA LEU A 61 -2.28 13.92 2.65
C LEU A 61 -2.56 13.35 1.24
N CYS A 62 -2.14 14.04 0.19
CA CYS A 62 -2.34 13.58 -1.20
C CYS A 62 -1.67 12.24 -1.49
N LEU A 63 -0.50 11.93 -0.91
CA LEU A 63 0.13 10.60 -1.05
C LEU A 63 -0.75 9.49 -0.48
N ASN A 64 -1.35 9.73 0.69
CA ASN A 64 -2.26 8.77 1.32
C ASN A 64 -3.56 8.63 0.54
N ARG A 65 -4.14 9.75 0.05
CA ARG A 65 -5.32 9.70 -0.83
C ARG A 65 -5.04 8.97 -2.14
N ALA A 66 -3.85 9.12 -2.71
CA ALA A 66 -3.45 8.36 -3.90
C ALA A 66 -3.40 6.85 -3.63
N ALA A 67 -2.88 6.43 -2.47
CA ALA A 67 -2.92 5.02 -2.08
C ALA A 67 -4.34 4.49 -1.90
N GLU A 68 -5.22 5.26 -1.25
CA GLU A 68 -6.64 4.93 -1.10
C GLU A 68 -7.33 4.78 -2.47
N LEU A 69 -7.10 5.71 -3.41
CA LEU A 69 -7.65 5.65 -4.76
C LEU A 69 -7.10 4.49 -5.61
N ALA A 70 -5.82 4.14 -5.43
CA ALA A 70 -5.17 3.06 -6.17
C ALA A 70 -5.59 1.67 -5.67
N THR A 71 -5.89 1.54 -4.38
CA THR A 71 -6.20 0.26 -3.73
C THR A 71 -7.37 -0.51 -4.37
N PRO A 72 -8.56 0.07 -4.60
CA PRO A 72 -9.65 -0.67 -5.22
C PRO A 72 -9.34 -1.07 -6.67
N ARG A 73 -8.48 -0.32 -7.36
CA ARG A 73 -8.00 -0.63 -8.72
C ARG A 73 -7.00 -1.79 -8.71
N ALA A 74 -6.24 -1.93 -7.62
CA ALA A 74 -5.29 -3.02 -7.37
C ALA A 74 -5.95 -4.38 -7.15
N ARG A 75 -7.24 -4.40 -6.73
CA ARG A 75 -7.94 -5.61 -6.28
C ARG A 75 -7.69 -6.82 -7.18
N ARG A 76 -7.98 -6.68 -8.48
CA ARG A 76 -7.86 -7.78 -9.44
C ARG A 76 -6.41 -8.28 -9.54
N ILE A 77 -5.44 -7.38 -9.50
CA ILE A 77 -4.03 -7.74 -9.64
C ILE A 77 -3.55 -8.50 -8.40
N VAL A 78 -3.95 -8.05 -7.20
CA VAL A 78 -3.63 -8.75 -5.94
C VAL A 78 -4.30 -10.12 -5.87
N LEU A 79 -5.58 -10.22 -6.24
CA LEU A 79 -6.30 -11.49 -6.26
C LEU A 79 -5.71 -12.46 -7.28
N SER A 80 -5.38 -12.01 -8.49
CA SER A 80 -4.71 -12.85 -9.49
C SER A 80 -3.36 -13.36 -9.01
N ALA A 81 -2.57 -12.53 -8.31
CA ALA A 81 -1.31 -12.99 -7.71
C ALA A 81 -1.52 -14.08 -6.64
N ILE A 82 -2.63 -14.02 -5.89
CA ILE A 82 -3.02 -15.05 -4.94
C ILE A 82 -3.49 -16.32 -5.66
N GLU A 83 -4.21 -16.20 -6.77
CA GLU A 83 -4.64 -17.32 -7.60
C GLU A 83 -3.49 -18.07 -8.25
N GLU A 84 -2.44 -17.35 -8.64
CA GLU A 84 -1.25 -17.90 -9.30
C GLU A 84 -0.24 -18.55 -8.33
N MET A 85 -0.42 -18.41 -7.01
CA MET A 85 0.46 -19.07 -6.02
C MET A 85 0.54 -20.58 -6.25
N THR A 86 1.76 -21.13 -6.22
CA THR A 86 1.99 -22.57 -6.38
C THR A 86 1.74 -23.32 -5.07
N LEU A 87 1.61 -24.65 -5.15
CA LEU A 87 1.52 -25.51 -3.96
C LEU A 87 2.75 -25.40 -3.05
N ASP A 88 3.92 -25.14 -3.61
CA ASP A 88 5.15 -24.98 -2.84
C ASP A 88 5.20 -23.62 -2.14
N ASP A 89 4.73 -22.55 -2.80
CA ASP A 89 4.57 -21.23 -2.17
C ASP A 89 3.62 -21.32 -0.97
N MET A 90 2.46 -21.98 -1.15
CA MET A 90 1.49 -22.20 -0.08
C MET A 90 2.05 -23.03 1.08
N ARG A 91 2.81 -24.08 0.80
CA ARG A 91 3.49 -24.86 1.86
C ARG A 91 4.51 -24.02 2.60
N GLY A 92 5.25 -23.17 1.89
CA GLY A 92 6.21 -22.23 2.49
C GLY A 92 5.54 -21.25 3.44
N ILE A 93 4.37 -20.72 3.08
CA ILE A 93 3.58 -19.84 3.94
C ILE A 93 3.06 -20.60 5.17
N LEU A 94 2.40 -21.74 4.97
CA LEU A 94 1.80 -22.54 6.06
C LEU A 94 2.80 -23.06 7.09
N SER A 95 4.00 -23.42 6.62
CA SER A 95 5.04 -24.01 7.46
C SER A 95 6.03 -22.96 8.00
N GLY A 96 5.84 -21.71 7.60
CA GLY A 96 6.72 -20.60 7.93
C GLY A 96 6.31 -19.88 9.23
N PRO A 97 7.13 -18.91 9.65
CA PRO A 97 6.75 -17.97 10.73
C PRO A 97 5.50 -17.15 10.38
N ASP A 98 4.95 -16.43 11.35
CA ASP A 98 3.73 -15.62 11.19
C ASP A 98 3.82 -14.55 10.10
N ASP A 99 5.04 -14.15 9.72
CA ASP A 99 5.30 -13.19 8.63
C ASP A 99 5.58 -13.87 7.28
N ALA A 100 5.43 -15.20 7.15
CA ALA A 100 5.79 -15.93 5.94
C ALA A 100 5.01 -15.47 4.70
N ALA A 101 3.72 -15.12 4.86
CA ALA A 101 2.93 -14.52 3.79
C ALA A 101 3.50 -13.15 3.38
N THR A 102 3.82 -12.27 4.33
CA THR A 102 4.44 -10.96 4.05
C THR A 102 5.75 -11.13 3.29
N ARG A 103 6.64 -12.01 3.75
CA ARG A 103 7.95 -12.26 3.12
C ARG A 103 7.80 -12.84 1.72
N TYR A 104 6.83 -13.72 1.50
CA TYR A 104 6.51 -14.24 0.18
C TYR A 104 6.14 -13.11 -0.78
N PHE A 105 5.19 -12.25 -0.39
CA PHE A 105 4.72 -11.18 -1.25
C PHE A 105 5.77 -10.07 -1.48
N GLU A 106 6.59 -9.74 -0.48
CA GLU A 106 7.71 -8.81 -0.62
C GLU A 106 8.77 -9.31 -1.64
N GLY A 107 9.06 -10.62 -1.64
CA GLY A 107 10.12 -11.20 -2.47
C GLY A 107 9.71 -11.63 -3.87
N LYS A 108 8.58 -12.34 -4.00
CA LYS A 108 8.19 -13.07 -5.22
C LYS A 108 7.25 -12.28 -6.12
N THR A 109 6.40 -11.46 -5.52
CA THR A 109 5.32 -10.77 -6.23
C THR A 109 5.66 -9.31 -6.52
N SER A 110 6.69 -8.76 -5.88
CA SER A 110 6.98 -7.33 -5.92
C SER A 110 7.32 -6.81 -7.33
N ALA A 111 8.09 -7.51 -8.15
CA ALA A 111 8.53 -6.95 -9.45
C ALA A 111 7.38 -6.80 -10.47
N GLU A 112 6.65 -7.89 -10.75
CA GLU A 112 5.52 -7.88 -11.70
C GLU A 112 4.36 -7.04 -11.18
N LEU A 113 4.04 -7.17 -9.89
CA LEU A 113 3.01 -6.34 -9.26
C LEU A 113 3.38 -4.86 -9.28
N THR A 114 4.64 -4.51 -8.99
CA THR A 114 5.13 -3.12 -9.08
C THR A 114 4.97 -2.59 -10.51
N ALA A 115 5.33 -3.38 -11.52
CA ALA A 115 5.17 -2.97 -12.91
C ALA A 115 3.69 -2.75 -13.29
N ALA A 116 2.81 -3.65 -12.87
CA ALA A 116 1.36 -3.56 -13.14
C ALA A 116 0.68 -2.41 -12.35
N MET A 117 1.13 -2.15 -11.12
CA MET A 117 0.54 -1.14 -10.23
C MET A 117 1.08 0.26 -10.47
N ARG A 118 2.28 0.41 -11.02
CA ARG A 118 2.89 1.72 -11.30
C ARG A 118 1.96 2.69 -12.05
N PRO A 119 1.37 2.34 -13.22
CA PRO A 119 0.48 3.27 -13.92
C PRO A 119 -0.77 3.63 -13.10
N ILE A 120 -1.28 2.68 -12.29
CA ILE A 120 -2.44 2.91 -11.43
C ILE A 120 -2.11 3.94 -10.34
N VAL A 121 -0.93 3.84 -9.74
CA VAL A 121 -0.45 4.77 -8.71
C VAL A 121 -0.13 6.14 -9.31
N GLU A 122 0.44 6.19 -10.51
CA GLU A 122 0.69 7.46 -11.23
C GLU A 122 -0.61 8.21 -11.48
N ASP A 123 -1.62 7.52 -12.01
CA ASP A 123 -2.96 8.10 -12.21
C ASP A 123 -3.58 8.56 -10.90
N ALA A 124 -3.47 7.75 -9.84
CA ALA A 124 -4.02 8.09 -8.53
C ALA A 124 -3.32 9.28 -7.86
N LEU A 125 -2.00 9.42 -8.03
CA LEU A 125 -1.23 10.59 -7.56
C LEU A 125 -1.65 11.87 -8.28
N SER A 126 -1.89 11.77 -9.59
CA SER A 126 -2.40 12.88 -10.39
C SER A 126 -3.81 13.28 -9.94
N GLU A 127 -4.71 12.30 -9.78
CA GLU A 127 -6.10 12.52 -9.34
C GLU A 127 -6.19 13.06 -7.91
N ALA A 128 -5.31 12.63 -7.01
CA ALA A 128 -5.23 13.12 -5.64
C ALA A 128 -4.63 14.54 -5.54
N GLY A 129 -4.09 15.10 -6.63
CA GLY A 129 -3.47 16.42 -6.63
C GLY A 129 -2.00 16.45 -6.17
N ALA A 130 -1.38 15.28 -5.97
CA ALA A 130 -0.02 15.18 -5.42
C ALA A 130 1.01 15.81 -6.37
N VAL A 131 0.84 15.64 -7.68
CA VAL A 131 1.76 16.18 -8.70
C VAL A 131 1.79 17.72 -8.64
N GLN A 132 0.62 18.36 -8.61
CA GLN A 132 0.51 19.82 -8.63
C GLN A 132 1.05 20.46 -7.34
N ILE A 133 0.80 19.83 -6.18
CA ILE A 133 1.32 20.31 -4.90
C ILE A 133 2.83 20.12 -4.83
N TYR A 134 3.35 18.98 -5.30
CA TYR A 134 4.78 18.72 -5.37
C TYR A 134 5.49 19.75 -6.25
N ASP A 135 5.00 19.99 -7.47
CA ASP A 135 5.60 20.96 -8.40
C ASP A 135 5.60 22.37 -7.82
N ARG A 136 4.50 22.76 -7.14
CA ARG A 136 4.43 24.05 -6.44
C ARG A 136 5.47 24.13 -5.31
N ALA A 137 5.56 23.11 -4.48
CA ALA A 137 6.52 23.08 -3.36
C ALA A 137 7.97 23.15 -3.86
N MET A 138 8.29 22.43 -4.94
CA MET A 138 9.61 22.45 -5.55
C MET A 138 9.93 23.79 -6.21
N GLY A 139 8.97 24.43 -6.88
CA GLY A 139 9.15 25.77 -7.44
C GLY A 139 9.49 26.83 -6.38
N GLU A 140 8.83 26.78 -5.21
CA GLU A 140 9.13 27.67 -4.09
C GLU A 140 10.48 27.35 -3.44
N TYR A 141 10.85 26.06 -3.38
CA TYR A 141 12.16 25.63 -2.88
C TYR A 141 13.30 26.10 -3.78
N ASP A 142 13.15 25.98 -5.09
CA ASP A 142 14.15 26.37 -6.10
C ASP A 142 14.36 27.90 -6.16
N ALA A 143 13.34 28.69 -5.77
CA ALA A 143 13.44 30.14 -5.65
C ALA A 143 14.35 30.58 -4.49
N ILE A 144 14.68 29.69 -3.55
CA ILE A 144 15.57 29.99 -2.42
C ILE A 144 17.03 29.82 -2.87
N LEU A 145 17.79 30.92 -2.81
CA LEU A 145 19.21 30.94 -3.18
C LEU A 145 20.04 29.93 -2.36
N PHE A 146 21.04 29.33 -3.03
CA PHE A 146 22.00 28.38 -2.46
C PHE A 146 21.43 27.02 -1.99
N MET A 147 20.23 26.66 -2.44
CA MET A 147 19.68 25.31 -2.21
C MET A 147 20.22 24.28 -3.21
N HIS A 148 20.32 23.03 -2.77
CA HIS A 148 20.73 21.91 -3.62
C HIS A 148 19.48 21.28 -4.24
N ASP A 149 19.61 20.78 -5.47
CA ASP A 149 18.54 20.03 -6.16
C ASP A 149 18.10 18.82 -5.33
N VAL A 150 16.79 18.63 -5.19
CA VAL A 150 16.16 17.53 -4.44
C VAL A 150 15.13 16.89 -5.35
N LYS A 151 15.20 15.56 -5.49
CA LYS A 151 14.22 14.78 -6.26
C LYS A 151 13.61 13.70 -5.40
N ALA A 152 12.31 13.50 -5.54
CA ALA A 152 11.59 12.38 -4.96
C ALA A 152 10.78 11.67 -6.05
N ASP A 153 10.90 10.34 -6.12
CA ASP A 153 10.00 9.51 -6.92
C ASP A 153 8.78 9.17 -6.05
N LEU A 154 7.76 10.04 -6.11
CA LEU A 154 6.54 9.87 -5.32
C LEU A 154 5.81 8.58 -5.70
N THR A 155 5.80 8.23 -6.98
CA THR A 155 5.19 7.00 -7.48
C THR A 155 5.83 5.76 -6.84
N ALA A 156 7.15 5.62 -6.93
CA ALA A 156 7.86 4.49 -6.34
C ALA A 156 7.68 4.44 -4.82
N HIS A 157 7.65 5.61 -4.17
CA HIS A 157 7.48 5.72 -2.72
C HIS A 157 6.10 5.25 -2.26
N VAL A 158 5.02 5.78 -2.86
CA VAL A 158 3.64 5.38 -2.56
C VAL A 158 3.40 3.92 -2.90
N LEU A 159 3.88 3.47 -4.06
CA LEU A 159 3.74 2.09 -4.50
C LEU A 159 4.45 1.12 -3.54
N GLY A 160 5.70 1.40 -3.18
CA GLY A 160 6.48 0.54 -2.31
C GLY A 160 5.88 0.40 -0.91
N LEU A 161 5.47 1.52 -0.31
CA LEU A 161 4.85 1.50 1.03
C LEU A 161 3.43 0.95 1.00
N GLY A 162 2.64 1.27 -0.02
CA GLY A 162 1.29 0.76 -0.20
C GLY A 162 1.26 -0.75 -0.33
N LEU A 163 2.11 -1.32 -1.19
CA LEU A 163 2.23 -2.78 -1.33
C LEU A 163 2.68 -3.44 -0.03
N LYS A 164 3.70 -2.87 0.64
CA LYS A 164 4.16 -3.38 1.93
C LYS A 164 3.03 -3.40 2.97
N GLY A 165 2.23 -2.34 3.03
CA GLY A 165 1.11 -2.23 3.96
C GLY A 165 0.01 -3.25 3.69
N ILE A 166 -0.40 -3.40 2.42
CA ILE A 166 -1.40 -4.39 2.02
C ILE A 166 -0.93 -5.81 2.40
N PHE A 167 0.32 -6.16 2.11
CA PHE A 167 0.86 -7.49 2.41
C PHE A 167 1.08 -7.76 3.89
N HIS A 168 1.39 -6.73 4.68
CA HIS A 168 1.42 -6.84 6.13
C HIS A 168 0.04 -7.27 6.66
N TYR A 169 -1.02 -6.58 6.26
CA TYR A 169 -2.36 -6.86 6.75
C TYR A 169 -2.96 -8.16 6.21
N ILE A 170 -2.65 -8.56 4.98
CA ILE A 170 -3.02 -9.89 4.46
C ILE A 170 -2.41 -10.99 5.34
N ALA A 171 -1.15 -10.84 5.78
CA ALA A 171 -0.51 -11.80 6.66
C ALA A 171 -1.12 -11.81 8.07
N VAL A 172 -1.47 -10.63 8.60
CA VAL A 172 -2.17 -10.52 9.90
C VAL A 172 -3.53 -11.24 9.85
N GLU A 173 -4.32 -11.04 8.79
CA GLU A 173 -5.60 -11.72 8.62
C GLU A 173 -5.44 -13.24 8.38
N GLU A 174 -4.41 -13.67 7.64
CA GLU A 174 -4.11 -15.10 7.46
C GLU A 174 -3.73 -15.77 8.77
N ALA A 175 -2.85 -15.17 9.56
CA ALA A 175 -2.45 -15.68 10.86
C ALA A 175 -3.66 -15.82 11.80
N ALA A 176 -4.57 -14.84 11.81
CA ALA A 176 -5.81 -14.91 12.58
C ALA A 176 -6.73 -16.07 12.12
N ILE A 177 -6.79 -16.36 10.82
CA ILE A 177 -7.56 -17.50 10.28
C ILE A 177 -6.94 -18.84 10.71
N ARG A 178 -5.60 -18.91 10.79
CA ARG A 178 -4.88 -20.11 11.25
C ARG A 178 -5.14 -20.43 12.72
N ASP A 179 -5.22 -19.40 13.56
CA ASP A 179 -5.41 -19.55 15.00
C ASP A 179 -6.88 -19.82 15.38
N GLU A 180 -7.85 -19.28 14.63
CA GLU A 180 -9.30 -19.52 14.87
C GLU A 180 -10.08 -19.98 13.63
N PRO A 181 -9.88 -21.22 13.14
CA PRO A 181 -10.50 -21.69 11.90
C PRO A 181 -12.03 -21.82 11.95
N ILE A 182 -12.62 -21.94 13.15
CA ILE A 182 -14.02 -22.37 13.38
C ILE A 182 -14.97 -21.19 13.62
N THR A 183 -14.48 -20.05 14.11
CA THR A 183 -15.32 -18.90 14.50
C THR A 183 -15.63 -17.95 13.34
N ARG A 184 -14.70 -17.79 12.38
CA ARG A 184 -14.90 -16.93 11.19
C ARG A 184 -15.51 -17.65 9.99
N THR A 185 -15.59 -18.98 10.04
CA THR A 185 -16.18 -19.80 8.98
C THR A 185 -17.72 -19.80 9.01
N THR A 186 -18.40 -19.39 10.08
CA THR A 186 -19.87 -19.49 10.15
C THR A 186 -20.62 -18.51 9.25
N ASP A 187 -20.07 -17.34 8.95
CA ASP A 187 -20.70 -16.40 8.00
C ASP A 187 -20.18 -16.58 6.57
N LEU A 188 -18.93 -17.01 6.42
CA LEU A 188 -18.28 -17.30 5.13
C LEU A 188 -18.76 -18.62 4.49
N LEU A 189 -18.93 -19.68 5.27
CA LEU A 189 -19.48 -20.96 4.77
C LEU A 189 -20.97 -20.86 4.45
N ARG A 190 -21.74 -20.01 5.15
CA ARG A 190 -23.17 -19.81 4.87
C ARG A 190 -23.46 -19.18 3.51
N ARG A 191 -22.56 -18.33 2.98
CA ARG A 191 -22.74 -17.70 1.66
C ARG A 191 -22.28 -18.55 0.48
N VAL A 192 -21.44 -19.57 0.72
CA VAL A 192 -20.86 -20.42 -0.33
C VAL A 192 -21.58 -21.77 -0.46
N PHE A 193 -22.28 -22.21 0.59
CA PHE A 193 -23.03 -23.48 0.62
C PHE A 193 -24.53 -23.31 0.91
N GLY A 194 -25.03 -22.07 0.91
CA GLY A 194 -26.46 -21.72 1.03
C GLY A 194 -27.06 -21.33 -0.31
#